data_AF-A0A8H4EIE7-F1
#
_entry.id   AF-A0A8H4EIE7-F1
#
_cell.length_a   1.000
_cell.length_b   1.000
_cell.length_c   1.000
_cell.angle_alpha   90.00
_cell.angle_beta   90.00
_cell.angle_gamma   90.00
#
_symmetry.space_group_name_H-M   'P 1'
#
loop_
_entity.id
_entity.type
_entity.pdbx_description
1 polymer ?
#
loop_
_entity_poly.entity_id
_entity_poly.type
_entity_poly.pdbx_seq_one_letter_code
_entity_poly.pdbx_strand_id
1 'polypeptide(L)'
;MNLITVDETLKPFIDDFNFGGTYIDFSSNMVFVKTINFTRAREIIILPQINPHENFITFKGALNSTNRLKSAVNEMFLLADDHNPHAICVYIDVILNNVVVASFFNEAKENTPFFDSVKNIYHPIFKFYDSNEEIFSNTSSLNNKKIRKRTIADVILAGDGLDYEDSEVGEDGACSCGFWARNRANPNINYIGTAGHCFTNQDYYHLPWDSPTRENLESIGQTAFEATSPQDFGLIHISNNDVQPRAAIRNTNPLFTELFIKDGHAGVHLCAPQTSL
;
A
#
# COMPACT_ATOMS: atom_id res chain seq x y z
N MET A 1 -14.01 19.74 -3.76
CA MET A 1 -12.56 20.02 -3.76
C MET A 1 -11.83 18.69 -3.82
N ASN A 2 -10.76 18.56 -4.62
CA ASN A 2 -9.98 17.32 -4.70
C ASN A 2 -8.73 17.45 -3.81
N LEU A 3 -8.69 16.76 -2.67
CA LEU A 3 -7.56 16.84 -1.72
C LEU A 3 -6.24 16.35 -2.32
N ILE A 4 -6.31 15.43 -3.29
CA ILE A 4 -5.12 14.96 -4.02
C ILE A 4 -4.49 16.14 -4.78
N THR A 5 -5.32 16.93 -5.47
CA THR A 5 -4.84 18.12 -6.19
C THR A 5 -4.28 19.17 -5.23
N VAL A 6 -4.85 19.30 -4.03
CA VAL A 6 -4.31 20.19 -2.99
C VAL A 6 -2.92 19.72 -2.54
N ASP A 7 -2.75 18.44 -2.24
CA ASP A 7 -1.46 17.86 -1.83
C ASP A 7 -0.41 17.95 -2.95
N GLU A 8 -0.78 17.62 -4.20
CA GLU A 8 0.10 17.75 -5.37
C GLU A 8 0.56 19.19 -5.61
N THR A 9 -0.34 20.16 -5.42
CA THR A 9 -0.01 21.59 -5.57
C THR A 9 0.92 22.06 -4.45
N LEU A 10 0.77 21.52 -3.25
CA LEU A 10 1.59 21.85 -2.08
C LEU A 10 3.00 21.25 -2.16
N LYS A 11 3.13 20.03 -2.69
CA LYS A 11 4.34 19.20 -2.66
C LYS A 11 5.63 19.91 -3.11
N PRO A 12 5.66 20.73 -4.18
CA PRO A 12 6.86 21.44 -4.61
C PRO A 12 7.42 22.45 -3.59
N PHE A 13 6.60 22.88 -2.63
CA PHE A 13 6.97 23.87 -1.62
C PHE A 13 7.41 23.25 -0.29
N ILE A 14 7.30 21.92 -0.16
CA ILE A 14 7.62 21.19 1.07
C ILE A 14 9.02 20.57 0.94
N ASP A 15 9.99 21.14 1.63
CA ASP A 15 11.36 20.60 1.66
C ASP A 15 11.60 19.61 2.82
N ASP A 16 12.58 18.74 2.66
CA ASP A 16 12.89 17.69 3.63
C ASP A 16 13.49 18.21 4.95
N PHE A 17 13.93 19.47 5.02
CA PHE A 17 14.60 20.04 6.19
C PHE A 17 13.63 20.76 7.13
N ASN A 18 12.65 21.49 6.60
CA ASN A 18 11.69 22.27 7.37
C ASN A 18 10.39 21.51 7.68
N PHE A 19 10.17 20.38 7.02
CA PHE A 19 8.93 19.61 7.11
C PHE A 19 9.17 18.13 7.38
N GLY A 20 8.21 17.51 8.06
CA GLY A 20 8.21 16.12 8.49
C GLY A 20 7.24 15.23 7.71
N GLY A 21 6.81 15.66 6.52
CA GLY A 21 5.90 14.95 5.62
C GLY A 21 4.49 15.53 5.55
N THR A 22 3.72 15.06 4.57
CA THR A 22 2.31 15.38 4.37
C THR A 22 1.46 14.12 4.41
N TYR A 23 0.19 14.24 4.80
CA TYR A 23 -0.79 13.18 4.66
C TYR A 23 -2.20 13.75 4.46
N ILE A 24 -3.02 13.02 3.72
CA ILE A 24 -4.44 13.35 3.51
C ILE A 24 -5.26 12.63 4.58
N ASP A 25 -6.16 13.35 5.22
CA ASP A 25 -7.17 12.78 6.09
C ASP A 25 -8.55 13.02 5.50
N PHE A 26 -9.12 11.95 4.96
CA PHE A 26 -10.45 11.98 4.34
C PHE A 26 -11.57 12.23 5.36
N SER A 27 -11.37 11.86 6.63
CA SER A 27 -12.40 12.03 7.67
C SER A 27 -12.58 13.49 8.03
N SER A 28 -11.48 14.24 8.12
CA SER A 28 -11.52 15.69 8.33
C SER A 28 -11.60 16.49 7.03
N ASN A 29 -11.45 15.83 5.88
CA ASN A 29 -11.36 16.46 4.56
C ASN A 29 -10.24 17.51 4.47
N MET A 30 -9.06 17.17 5.01
CA MET A 30 -7.90 18.05 5.12
C MET A 30 -6.61 17.38 4.65
N VAL A 31 -5.68 18.19 4.16
CA VAL A 31 -4.26 17.85 3.99
C VAL A 31 -3.49 18.35 5.21
N PHE A 32 -2.85 17.44 5.92
CA PHE A 32 -2.00 17.77 7.06
C PHE A 32 -0.54 17.83 6.66
N VAL A 33 0.16 18.84 7.15
CA VAL A 33 1.58 19.05 6.91
C VAL A 33 2.30 19.07 8.24
N LYS A 34 3.25 18.17 8.44
CA LYS A 34 4.12 18.17 9.60
C LYS A 34 5.22 19.21 9.40
N THR A 35 5.34 20.18 10.31
CA THR A 35 6.35 21.25 10.20
C THR A 35 7.15 21.40 11.47
N ILE A 36 8.47 21.59 11.30
CA ILE A 36 9.36 22.02 12.37
C ILE A 36 9.62 23.54 12.33
N ASN A 37 9.15 24.22 11.26
CA ASN A 37 9.38 25.63 11.02
C ASN A 37 8.06 26.33 10.60
N PHE A 38 7.34 26.83 11.60
CA PHE A 38 6.08 27.54 11.37
C PHE A 38 6.24 28.86 10.59
N THR A 39 7.43 29.46 10.56
CA THR A 39 7.69 30.63 9.71
C THR A 39 7.61 30.24 8.24
N ARG A 40 8.24 29.14 7.84
CA ARG A 40 8.13 28.59 6.47
C ARG A 40 6.71 28.17 6.14
N ALA A 41 5.99 27.54 7.05
CA ALA A 41 4.59 27.20 6.85
C ALA A 41 3.72 28.43 6.53
N ARG A 42 3.95 29.55 7.23
CA ARG A 42 3.23 30.81 6.97
C ARG A 42 3.60 31.44 5.64
N GLU A 43 4.84 31.32 5.20
CA GLU A 43 5.25 31.80 3.87
C GLU A 43 4.59 30.99 2.75
N ILE A 44 4.42 29.68 2.93
CA ILE A 44 3.81 28.80 1.93
C ILE A 44 2.30 29.04 1.80
N ILE A 45 1.57 29.16 2.91
CA ILE A 45 0.10 29.25 2.88
C ILE A 45 -0.41 30.53 2.19
N ILE A 46 0.41 31.58 2.17
CA ILE A 46 0.08 32.86 1.50
C ILE A 46 0.47 32.88 0.02
N LEU A 47 1.14 31.84 -0.50
CA LEU A 47 1.51 31.78 -1.91
C LEU A 47 0.26 31.80 -2.79
N PRO A 48 0.24 32.54 -3.91
CA PRO A 48 -0.93 32.61 -4.79
C PRO A 48 -1.43 31.25 -5.30
N GLN A 49 -0.53 30.27 -5.43
CA GLN A 49 -0.85 28.91 -5.85
C GLN A 49 -1.48 28.06 -4.72
N ILE A 50 -1.20 28.40 -3.46
CA ILE A 50 -1.64 27.62 -2.28
C ILE A 50 -2.81 28.27 -1.57
N ASN A 51 -2.85 29.61 -1.51
CA ASN A 51 -3.87 30.37 -0.80
C ASN A 51 -5.31 29.99 -1.20
N PRO A 52 -5.64 29.70 -2.48
CA PRO A 52 -6.98 29.22 -2.86
C PRO A 52 -7.40 27.91 -2.16
N HIS A 53 -6.43 27.17 -1.62
CA HIS A 53 -6.60 25.90 -0.93
C HIS A 53 -6.39 25.99 0.59
N GLU A 54 -6.22 27.18 1.16
CA GLU A 54 -5.82 27.34 2.57
C GLU A 54 -6.76 26.63 3.55
N ASN A 55 -8.06 26.63 3.27
CA ASN A 55 -9.09 26.00 4.10
C ASN A 55 -9.03 24.46 4.10
N PHE A 56 -8.22 23.86 3.24
CA PHE A 56 -8.02 22.41 3.13
C PHE A 56 -6.64 21.99 3.64
N ILE A 57 -5.80 22.92 4.10
CA ILE A 57 -4.42 22.63 4.53
C ILE A 57 -4.28 22.97 6.02
N THR A 58 -3.67 22.07 6.79
CA THR A 58 -3.35 22.34 8.19
C THR A 58 -1.92 21.96 8.52
N PHE A 59 -1.15 22.95 8.98
CA PHE A 59 0.19 22.72 9.49
C PHE A 59 0.13 22.29 10.96
N LYS A 60 0.77 21.16 11.27
CA LYS A 60 0.92 20.61 12.62
C LYS A 60 2.39 20.56 13.01
N GLY A 61 2.68 20.86 14.27
CA GLY A 61 4.03 20.80 14.80
C GLY A 61 4.61 19.39 14.71
N ALA A 62 5.91 19.32 14.43
CA ALA A 62 6.70 18.11 14.32
C ALA A 62 8.00 18.26 15.13
N LEU A 63 8.56 17.14 15.55
CA LEU A 63 9.87 17.07 16.22
C LEU A 63 10.98 16.72 15.23
N ASN A 64 10.65 15.95 14.20
CA ASN A 64 11.61 15.45 13.23
C ASN A 64 11.28 15.97 11.83
N SER A 65 12.30 16.42 11.11
CA SER A 65 12.22 16.66 9.68
C SER A 65 12.27 15.36 8.89
N THR A 66 11.82 15.38 7.64
CA THR A 66 11.85 14.23 6.73
C THR A 66 13.28 13.78 6.49
N ASN A 67 14.23 14.71 6.37
CA ASN A 67 15.65 14.42 6.24
C ASN A 67 16.18 13.62 7.44
N ARG A 68 15.84 14.05 8.67
CA ARG A 68 16.25 13.34 9.89
C ARG A 68 15.63 11.94 9.97
N LEU A 69 14.36 11.80 9.61
CA LEU A 69 13.65 10.52 9.60
C LEU A 69 14.23 9.55 8.56
N LYS A 70 14.52 10.02 7.34
CA LYS A 70 15.19 9.24 6.29
C LYS A 70 16.58 8.78 6.72
N SER A 71 17.37 9.69 7.30
CA SER A 71 18.69 9.35 7.83
C SER A 71 18.58 8.28 8.92
N ALA A 72 17.64 8.40 9.85
CA ALA A 72 17.45 7.40 10.90
C ALA A 72 17.08 6.02 10.34
N VAL A 73 16.18 5.95 9.35
CA VAL A 73 15.81 4.68 8.71
C VAL A 73 17.00 4.05 7.99
N ASN A 74 17.76 4.84 7.23
CA ASN A 74 18.93 4.32 6.51
C ASN A 74 19.98 3.72 7.47
N GLU A 75 20.26 4.40 8.59
CA GLU A 75 21.18 3.86 9.60
C GLU A 75 20.60 2.62 10.29
N MET A 76 19.29 2.55 10.52
CA MET A 76 18.65 1.34 11.05
C MET A 76 18.74 0.17 10.07
N PHE A 77 18.72 0.39 8.75
CA PHE A 77 18.97 -0.68 7.79
C PHE A 77 20.40 -1.21 7.85
N LEU A 78 21.39 -0.33 8.03
CA LEU A 78 22.78 -0.78 8.25
C LEU A 78 22.92 -1.60 9.54
N LEU A 79 22.24 -1.20 10.62
CA LEU A 79 22.20 -1.97 11.86
C LEU A 79 21.45 -3.29 11.71
N ALA A 80 20.41 -3.33 10.87
CA ALA A 80 19.70 -4.56 10.56
C ALA A 80 20.62 -5.55 9.81
N ASP A 81 21.46 -5.09 8.88
CA ASP A 81 22.43 -5.97 8.20
C ASP A 81 23.44 -6.59 9.19
N ASP A 82 23.87 -5.84 10.21
CA ASP A 82 24.80 -6.30 11.23
C ASP A 82 24.16 -7.29 12.24
N HIS A 83 22.91 -7.03 12.63
CA HIS A 83 22.20 -7.81 13.65
C HIS A 83 21.33 -8.93 13.08
N ASN A 84 21.11 -8.94 11.76
CA ASN A 84 20.26 -9.86 11.01
C ASN A 84 18.92 -10.17 11.70
N PRO A 85 18.11 -9.14 12.05
CA PRO A 85 16.85 -9.33 12.76
C PRO A 85 15.82 -10.02 11.87
N HIS A 86 15.02 -10.91 12.46
CA HIS A 86 14.02 -11.69 11.77
C HIS A 86 12.63 -11.03 11.86
N ALA A 87 11.88 -10.98 10.76
CA ALA A 87 10.49 -10.53 10.72
C ALA A 87 10.24 -9.13 11.34
N ILE A 88 11.13 -8.17 11.06
CA ILE A 88 10.95 -6.76 11.43
C ILE A 88 10.56 -5.91 10.21
N CYS A 89 9.87 -4.79 10.46
CA CYS A 89 9.61 -3.76 9.46
C CYS A 89 9.97 -2.38 10.04
N VAL A 90 10.76 -1.61 9.29
CA VAL A 90 11.20 -0.26 9.68
C VAL A 90 10.64 0.74 8.67
N TYR A 91 9.88 1.72 9.14
CA TYR A 91 9.26 2.70 8.25
C TYR A 91 9.01 4.05 8.93
N ILE A 92 8.83 5.10 8.14
CA ILE A 92 8.47 6.43 8.64
C ILE A 92 6.94 6.52 8.75
N ASP A 93 6.44 6.82 9.95
CA ASP A 93 5.04 7.15 10.17
C ASP A 93 4.89 8.67 10.24
N VAL A 94 4.37 9.27 9.17
CA VAL A 94 4.21 10.73 9.06
C VAL A 94 3.20 11.27 10.09
N ILE A 95 2.19 10.49 10.48
CA ILE A 95 1.19 10.91 11.46
C ILE A 95 1.84 11.03 12.84
N LEU A 96 2.64 10.04 13.23
CA LEU A 96 3.44 10.04 14.46
C LEU A 96 4.67 10.95 14.37
N ASN A 97 5.10 11.32 13.16
CA ASN A 97 6.34 12.04 12.87
C ASN A 97 7.57 11.37 13.50
N ASN A 98 7.61 10.04 13.40
CA ASN A 98 8.70 9.22 13.93
C ASN A 98 8.94 7.98 13.06
N VAL A 99 10.07 7.33 13.27
CA VAL A 99 10.34 6.00 12.73
C VAL A 99 9.63 4.97 13.60
N VAL A 100 8.95 4.02 12.96
CA VAL A 100 8.30 2.88 13.60
C VAL A 100 9.12 1.64 13.27
N VAL A 101 9.40 0.85 14.30
CA VAL A 101 9.95 -0.50 14.18
C VAL A 101 8.86 -1.47 14.61
N ALA A 102 8.35 -2.23 13.65
CA ALA A 102 7.31 -3.22 13.84
C ALA A 102 7.91 -4.63 13.88
N SER A 103 7.43 -5.48 14.78
CA SER A 103 7.85 -6.89 14.91
C SER A 103 6.71 -7.72 15.49
N PHE A 104 6.72 -9.03 15.28
CA PHE A 104 5.85 -9.92 16.04
C PHE A 104 6.36 -10.12 17.47
N PHE A 105 5.46 -10.31 18.45
CA PHE A 105 5.80 -10.52 19.86
C PHE A 105 6.64 -11.79 20.08
N ASN A 106 6.33 -12.86 19.38
CA ASN A 106 7.06 -14.12 19.45
C ASN A 106 8.50 -13.99 18.92
N GLU A 107 8.73 -13.13 17.93
CA GLU A 107 10.04 -12.84 17.33
C GLU A 107 10.81 -11.75 18.10
N ALA A 108 10.10 -10.91 18.86
CA ALA A 108 10.69 -9.72 19.48
C ALA A 108 11.85 -10.04 20.44
N LYS A 109 11.80 -11.19 21.11
CA LYS A 109 12.87 -11.62 22.01
C LYS A 109 14.18 -11.88 21.26
N GLU A 110 14.10 -12.50 20.08
CA GLU A 110 15.27 -12.83 19.27
C GLU A 110 15.89 -11.57 18.64
N ASN A 111 15.05 -10.55 18.37
CA ASN A 111 15.47 -9.25 17.85
C ASN A 111 15.95 -8.24 18.91
N THR A 112 16.05 -8.65 20.19
CA THR A 112 16.49 -7.75 21.27
C THR A 112 17.81 -7.03 20.96
N PRO A 113 18.85 -7.69 20.41
CA PRO A 113 20.11 -7.00 20.06
C PRO A 113 19.91 -5.83 19.10
N PHE A 114 19.10 -6.03 18.05
CA PHE A 114 18.76 -4.97 17.11
C PHE A 114 17.97 -3.85 17.81
N PHE A 115 16.93 -4.18 18.59
CA PHE A 115 16.13 -3.17 19.29
C PHE A 115 16.96 -2.33 20.25
N ASP A 116 17.87 -2.96 21.02
CA ASP A 116 18.75 -2.25 21.94
C ASP A 116 19.73 -1.33 21.22
N SER A 117 20.21 -1.73 20.02
CA SER A 117 21.10 -0.90 19.19
C SER A 117 20.43 0.39 18.70
N VAL A 118 19.12 0.34 18.39
CA VAL A 118 18.41 1.49 17.80
C VAL A 118 17.67 2.36 18.84
N LYS A 119 17.25 1.77 19.97
CA LYS A 119 16.35 2.40 20.96
C LYS A 119 16.88 3.71 21.52
N ASN A 120 18.17 3.75 21.87
CA ASN A 120 18.76 4.90 22.56
C ASN A 120 19.30 5.97 21.60
N ILE A 121 19.54 5.61 20.35
CA ILE A 121 20.15 6.50 19.35
C ILE A 121 19.07 7.23 18.56
N TYR A 122 18.06 6.49 18.09
CA TYR A 122 17.07 7.02 17.15
C TYR A 122 15.68 7.19 17.77
N HIS A 123 15.45 6.60 18.95
CA HIS A 123 14.16 6.64 19.66
C HIS A 123 12.94 6.27 18.78
N PRO A 124 12.98 5.14 18.06
CA PRO A 124 11.84 4.70 17.27
C PRO A 124 10.65 4.33 18.18
N ILE A 125 9.46 4.32 17.60
CA ILE A 125 8.28 3.75 18.22
C ILE A 125 8.26 2.26 17.91
N PHE A 126 8.36 1.42 18.93
CA PHE A 126 8.21 -0.02 18.76
C PHE A 126 6.74 -0.39 18.75
N LYS A 127 6.31 -1.12 17.72
CA LYS A 127 4.98 -1.74 17.63
C LYS A 127 5.15 -3.25 17.58
N PHE A 128 4.54 -3.93 18.55
CA PHE A 128 4.57 -5.38 18.64
C PHE A 128 3.19 -5.93 18.35
N TYR A 129 3.14 -6.96 17.51
CA TYR A 129 1.91 -7.61 17.06
C TYR A 129 1.92 -9.06 17.53
N ASP A 130 0.80 -9.54 18.08
CA ASP A 130 0.73 -10.95 18.42
C ASP A 130 0.66 -11.76 17.13
N SER A 131 1.61 -12.69 16.96
CA SER A 131 1.52 -13.72 15.91
C SER A 131 0.26 -14.59 16.09
N ASN A 132 -0.26 -14.62 17.32
CA ASN A 132 -1.38 -15.44 17.79
C ASN A 132 -2.52 -14.58 18.34
N GLU A 133 -2.84 -13.44 17.75
CA GLU A 133 -4.12 -12.78 18.08
C GLU A 133 -5.28 -13.71 17.64
N GLU A 134 -5.56 -14.70 18.48
CA GLU A 134 -6.84 -15.41 18.59
C GLU A 134 -7.86 -14.34 18.96
N ILE A 135 -8.49 -13.76 17.94
CA ILE A 135 -9.66 -12.93 18.15
C ILE A 135 -10.75 -13.86 18.70
N PHE A 136 -10.97 -13.79 20.01
CA PHE A 136 -12.13 -14.39 20.66
C PHE A 136 -13.37 -14.06 19.85
N SER A 137 -13.88 -15.06 19.13
CA SER A 137 -15.21 -15.00 18.53
C SER A 137 -16.19 -14.95 19.70
N ASN A 138 -16.58 -13.74 20.10
CA ASN A 138 -17.83 -13.58 20.82
C ASN A 138 -18.94 -13.98 19.85
N THR A 139 -19.27 -15.27 19.88
CA THR A 139 -20.48 -15.86 19.33
C THR A 139 -21.68 -15.30 20.08
N SER A 140 -22.03 -14.04 19.82
CA SER A 140 -23.39 -13.54 20.06
C SER A 140 -24.24 -13.91 18.85
N SER A 141 -24.84 -15.10 18.93
CA SER A 141 -26.08 -15.52 18.27
C SER A 141 -26.41 -14.87 16.92
N LEU A 142 -25.84 -15.41 15.84
CA LEU A 142 -26.34 -15.22 14.47
C LEU A 142 -27.06 -16.48 13.96
N ASN A 143 -27.78 -17.17 14.85
CA ASN A 143 -28.86 -18.05 14.43
C ASN A 143 -30.05 -17.16 14.04
N ASN A 144 -30.01 -16.62 12.82
CA ASN A 144 -31.16 -16.25 11.97
C ASN A 144 -30.74 -15.29 10.85
N LYS A 145 -29.93 -15.74 9.88
CA LYS A 145 -29.99 -15.18 8.53
C LYS A 145 -30.01 -16.31 7.51
N LYS A 146 -31.13 -16.36 6.78
CA LYS A 146 -31.39 -17.21 5.60
C LYS A 146 -30.13 -17.35 4.74
N ILE A 147 -29.74 -18.59 4.48
CA ILE A 147 -28.75 -18.96 3.47
C ILE A 147 -29.25 -18.42 2.12
N ARG A 148 -28.67 -17.31 1.65
CA ARG A 148 -28.73 -16.91 0.25
C ARG A 148 -27.62 -17.66 -0.47
N LYS A 149 -27.98 -18.30 -1.59
CA LYS A 149 -27.05 -18.90 -2.56
C LYS A 149 -25.93 -17.89 -2.84
N ARG A 150 -24.68 -18.23 -2.50
CA ARG A 150 -23.50 -17.44 -2.84
C ARG A 150 -23.27 -17.58 -4.35
N THR A 151 -23.26 -16.47 -5.08
CA THR A 151 -22.61 -16.42 -6.39
C THR A 151 -21.11 -16.45 -6.10
N ILE A 152 -20.43 -17.54 -6.48
CA ILE A 152 -18.97 -17.65 -6.38
C ILE A 152 -18.46 -16.88 -7.59
N ALA A 153 -18.03 -15.64 -7.38
CA ALA A 153 -17.24 -14.92 -8.37
C ALA A 153 -15.78 -15.20 -8.05
N ASP A 154 -14.96 -15.48 -9.05
CA ASP A 154 -13.54 -15.71 -8.85
C ASP A 154 -12.86 -14.37 -8.56
N VAL A 155 -12.20 -14.31 -7.41
CA VAL A 155 -11.68 -13.05 -6.86
C VAL A 155 -10.21 -12.93 -7.25
N ILE A 156 -9.85 -11.85 -7.94
CA ILE A 156 -8.44 -11.49 -8.19
C ILE A 156 -7.93 -10.62 -7.07
N LEU A 157 -6.78 -11.03 -6.52
CA LEU A 157 -6.07 -10.33 -5.47
C LEU A 157 -4.73 -9.79 -5.97
N ALA A 158 -4.24 -8.75 -5.31
CA ALA A 158 -2.85 -8.34 -5.47
C ALA A 158 -1.92 -9.49 -5.04
N GLY A 159 -0.93 -9.78 -5.87
CA GLY A 159 0.00 -10.90 -5.74
C GLY A 159 -0.40 -12.15 -6.52
N ASP A 160 -1.65 -12.29 -6.98
CA ASP A 160 -2.05 -13.43 -7.81
C ASP A 160 -1.30 -13.46 -9.15
N GLY A 161 -1.12 -14.64 -9.72
CA GLY A 161 -0.48 -14.80 -11.01
C GLY A 161 -1.34 -14.29 -12.17
N LEU A 162 -0.67 -13.76 -13.18
CA LEU A 162 -1.19 -13.47 -14.51
C LEU A 162 -0.47 -14.40 -15.47
N ASP A 163 -1.22 -15.27 -16.13
CA ASP A 163 -0.70 -16.15 -17.17
C ASP A 163 -1.10 -15.61 -18.53
N TYR A 164 -0.20 -15.69 -19.49
CA TYR A 164 -0.50 -15.39 -20.88
C TYR A 164 0.33 -16.29 -21.81
N GLU A 165 -0.26 -16.66 -22.93
CA GLU A 165 0.40 -17.44 -23.96
C GLU A 165 0.98 -16.47 -25.00
N ASP A 166 2.31 -16.32 -25.10
CA ASP A 166 2.91 -15.54 -26.19
C ASP A 166 3.12 -16.43 -27.41
N SER A 167 2.17 -16.34 -28.34
CA SER A 167 2.18 -17.09 -29.60
C SER A 167 3.32 -16.72 -30.56
N GLU A 168 4.01 -15.58 -30.37
CA GLU A 168 5.13 -15.18 -31.24
C GLU A 168 6.49 -15.70 -30.74
N VAL A 169 6.63 -15.94 -29.43
CA VAL A 169 7.89 -16.38 -28.80
C VAL A 169 7.84 -17.86 -28.40
N GLY A 170 6.64 -18.45 -28.28
CA GLY A 170 6.48 -19.84 -27.85
C GLY A 170 6.90 -20.07 -26.39
N GLU A 171 6.91 -19.00 -25.59
CA GLU A 171 7.19 -19.04 -24.16
C GLU A 171 5.94 -18.59 -23.39
N ASP A 172 5.52 -19.41 -22.42
CA ASP A 172 4.50 -19.02 -21.45
C ASP A 172 5.08 -17.92 -20.57
N GLY A 173 4.45 -16.74 -20.59
CA GLY A 173 4.85 -15.63 -19.73
C GLY A 173 3.99 -15.60 -18.46
N ALA A 174 4.63 -15.44 -17.31
CA ALA A 174 3.94 -15.28 -16.03
C ALA A 174 4.32 -13.95 -15.38
N CYS A 175 3.30 -13.21 -14.95
CA CYS A 175 3.43 -11.97 -14.21
C CYS A 175 2.56 -12.01 -12.96
N SER A 176 2.52 -10.90 -12.23
CA SER A 176 1.68 -10.79 -11.03
C SER A 176 0.70 -9.63 -11.14
N CYS A 177 -0.48 -9.82 -10.56
CA CYS A 177 -1.46 -8.78 -10.30
C CYS A 177 -0.88 -7.81 -9.26
N GLY A 178 -0.71 -6.55 -9.63
CA GLY A 178 -0.19 -5.51 -8.74
C GLY A 178 -1.28 -4.90 -7.88
N PHE A 179 -2.23 -4.19 -8.50
CA PHE A 179 -3.31 -3.51 -7.78
C PHE A 179 -4.59 -3.41 -8.62
N TRP A 180 -5.73 -3.37 -7.95
CA TRP A 180 -6.99 -3.04 -8.60
C TRP A 180 -7.11 -1.53 -8.82
N ALA A 181 -7.44 -1.14 -10.05
CA ALA A 181 -7.74 0.24 -10.42
C ALA A 181 -9.13 0.36 -11.06
N ARG A 182 -9.69 1.57 -11.00
CA ARG A 182 -10.97 1.90 -11.65
C ARG A 182 -10.84 3.15 -12.49
N ASN A 183 -11.51 3.17 -13.62
CA ASN A 183 -11.58 4.37 -14.43
C ASN A 183 -12.32 5.47 -13.66
N ARG A 184 -11.69 6.65 -13.56
CA ARG A 184 -12.27 7.79 -12.84
C ARG A 184 -13.56 8.33 -13.47
N ALA A 185 -13.63 8.35 -14.81
CA ALA A 185 -14.78 8.86 -15.55
C ALA A 185 -15.94 7.85 -15.62
N ASN A 186 -15.62 6.55 -15.63
CA ASN A 186 -16.61 5.48 -15.61
C ASN A 186 -16.22 4.40 -14.58
N PRO A 187 -16.71 4.48 -13.33
CA PRO A 187 -16.34 3.56 -12.25
C PRO A 187 -16.68 2.08 -12.48
N ASN A 188 -17.45 1.76 -13.53
CA ASN A 188 -17.76 0.39 -13.92
C ASN A 188 -16.62 -0.26 -14.75
N ILE A 189 -15.68 0.53 -15.24
CA ILE A 189 -14.50 0.03 -15.95
C ILE A 189 -13.40 -0.24 -14.91
N ASN A 190 -13.02 -1.50 -14.78
CA ASN A 190 -12.04 -1.99 -13.84
C ASN A 190 -10.76 -2.41 -14.56
N TYR A 191 -9.62 -2.21 -13.90
CA TYR A 191 -8.32 -2.62 -14.40
C TYR A 191 -7.53 -3.36 -13.31
N ILE A 192 -6.61 -4.22 -13.74
CA ILE A 192 -5.51 -4.73 -12.94
C ILE A 192 -4.22 -4.02 -13.37
N GLY A 193 -3.52 -3.41 -12.42
CA GLY A 193 -2.17 -2.90 -12.63
C GLY A 193 -1.15 -4.02 -12.58
N THR A 194 -0.16 -4.00 -13.48
CA THR A 194 0.99 -4.91 -13.50
C THR A 194 2.24 -4.18 -14.03
N ALA A 195 3.36 -4.86 -14.24
CA ALA A 195 4.54 -4.26 -14.86
C ALA A 195 4.34 -4.07 -16.37
N GLY A 196 4.96 -3.04 -16.96
CA GLY A 196 4.79 -2.74 -18.38
C GLY A 196 5.46 -3.77 -19.28
N HIS A 197 6.57 -4.35 -18.85
CA HIS A 197 7.23 -5.45 -19.56
C HIS A 197 6.44 -6.77 -19.52
N CYS A 198 5.36 -6.85 -18.75
CA CYS A 198 4.40 -7.96 -18.80
C CYS A 198 3.43 -7.86 -19.99
N PHE A 199 3.59 -6.84 -20.83
CA PHE A 199 2.76 -6.61 -21.99
C PHE A 199 2.73 -7.80 -22.95
N THR A 200 1.52 -8.16 -23.36
CA THR A 200 1.26 -9.03 -24.50
C THR A 200 0.06 -8.51 -25.29
N ASN A 201 -0.02 -8.92 -26.56
CA ASN A 201 -1.18 -8.69 -27.44
C ASN A 201 -2.32 -9.70 -27.19
N GLN A 202 -2.13 -10.63 -26.26
CA GLN A 202 -3.05 -11.74 -25.98
C GLN A 202 -3.91 -11.46 -24.74
N ASP A 203 -4.89 -12.34 -24.51
CA ASP A 203 -5.69 -12.34 -23.29
C ASP A 203 -4.82 -12.78 -22.09
N TYR A 204 -5.04 -12.12 -20.95
CA TYR A 204 -4.51 -12.55 -19.67
C TYR A 204 -5.49 -13.47 -18.96
N TYR A 205 -4.95 -14.47 -18.30
CA TYR A 205 -5.69 -15.45 -17.54
C TYR A 205 -5.32 -15.36 -16.05
N HIS A 206 -6.32 -15.49 -15.18
CA HIS A 206 -6.10 -15.49 -13.74
C HIS A 206 -5.47 -16.82 -13.34
N LEU A 207 -4.27 -16.73 -12.77
CA LEU A 207 -3.57 -17.86 -12.16
C LEU A 207 -3.54 -17.67 -10.65
N PRO A 208 -4.49 -18.25 -9.91
CA PRO A 208 -4.44 -18.24 -8.45
C PRO A 208 -3.10 -18.78 -7.95
N TRP A 209 -2.55 -18.17 -6.90
CA TRP A 209 -1.23 -18.56 -6.35
C TRP A 209 -1.15 -20.04 -5.96
N ASP A 210 -2.25 -20.58 -5.48
CA ASP A 210 -2.46 -21.96 -5.03
C ASP A 210 -3.01 -22.87 -6.14
N SER A 211 -3.03 -22.41 -7.40
CA SER A 211 -3.49 -23.25 -8.51
C SER A 211 -2.49 -24.38 -8.78
N PRO A 212 -2.93 -25.65 -8.68
CA PRO A 212 -2.06 -26.80 -8.95
C PRO A 212 -1.77 -26.97 -10.45
N THR A 213 -2.51 -26.27 -11.33
CA THR A 213 -2.43 -26.42 -12.78
C THR A 213 -2.66 -25.09 -13.49
N ARG A 214 -2.08 -24.94 -14.69
CA ARG A 214 -2.43 -23.88 -15.65
C ARG A 214 -3.61 -24.24 -16.56
N GLU A 215 -4.33 -25.32 -16.23
CA GLU A 215 -5.48 -25.77 -17.02
C GLU A 215 -6.76 -25.04 -16.59
N ASN A 216 -7.59 -24.66 -17.57
CA ASN A 216 -8.90 -24.01 -17.37
C ASN A 216 -8.86 -22.68 -16.59
N LEU A 217 -7.81 -21.88 -16.78
CA LEU A 217 -7.73 -20.55 -16.18
C LEU A 217 -8.84 -19.63 -16.72
N GLU A 218 -9.39 -18.78 -15.86
CA GLU A 218 -10.40 -17.81 -16.29
C GLU A 218 -9.74 -16.62 -16.99
N SER A 219 -10.22 -16.29 -18.18
CA SER A 219 -9.80 -15.07 -18.89
C SER A 219 -10.22 -13.85 -18.09
N ILE A 220 -9.29 -12.91 -17.91
CA ILE A 220 -9.52 -11.63 -17.24
C ILE A 220 -9.91 -10.58 -18.29
N GLY A 221 -9.09 -10.49 -19.33
CA GLY A 221 -9.18 -9.51 -20.41
C GLY A 221 -7.81 -9.15 -20.97
N GLN A 222 -7.72 -7.98 -21.61
CA GLN A 222 -6.59 -7.59 -22.45
C GLN A 222 -5.89 -6.34 -21.92
N THR A 223 -4.66 -6.11 -22.38
CA THR A 223 -3.95 -4.85 -22.13
C THR A 223 -4.79 -3.65 -22.59
N ALA A 224 -4.92 -2.65 -21.72
CA ALA A 224 -5.50 -1.36 -22.04
C ALA A 224 -4.46 -0.23 -22.13
N PHE A 225 -3.33 -0.38 -21.43
CA PHE A 225 -2.22 0.56 -21.46
C PHE A 225 -0.94 -0.12 -20.99
N GLU A 226 0.18 0.23 -21.60
CA GLU A 226 1.51 -0.21 -21.20
C GLU A 226 2.55 0.90 -21.42
N ALA A 227 3.53 0.95 -20.53
CA ALA A 227 4.75 1.71 -20.70
C ALA A 227 5.91 0.91 -20.10
N THR A 228 7.01 0.77 -20.84
CA THR A 228 8.26 0.17 -20.35
C THR A 228 9.32 1.24 -20.04
N SER A 229 9.06 2.50 -20.40
CA SER A 229 9.90 3.66 -20.14
C SER A 229 9.08 4.95 -20.18
N PRO A 230 9.32 5.94 -19.28
CA PRO A 230 10.28 5.97 -18.18
C PRO A 230 9.83 5.17 -16.94
N GLN A 231 8.59 4.69 -16.94
CA GLN A 231 7.99 3.90 -15.88
C GLN A 231 7.57 2.57 -16.47
N ASP A 232 7.91 1.48 -15.79
CA ASP A 232 7.59 0.12 -16.19
C ASP A 232 6.25 -0.29 -15.55
N PHE A 233 5.15 0.04 -16.22
CA PHE A 233 3.79 -0.22 -15.72
C PHE A 233 2.81 -0.56 -16.85
N GLY A 234 1.83 -1.40 -16.51
CA GLY A 234 0.75 -1.81 -17.41
C GLY A 234 -0.60 -1.84 -16.70
N LEU A 235 -1.67 -1.72 -17.49
CA LEU A 235 -3.06 -1.86 -17.06
C LEU A 235 -3.75 -2.88 -17.96
N ILE A 236 -4.34 -3.90 -17.35
CA ILE A 236 -5.17 -4.90 -18.01
C ILE A 236 -6.62 -4.52 -17.76
N HIS A 237 -7.41 -4.34 -18.81
CA HIS A 237 -8.85 -4.12 -18.70
C HIS A 237 -9.57 -5.42 -18.39
N ILE A 238 -10.39 -5.41 -17.33
CA ILE A 238 -11.19 -6.56 -16.94
C ILE A 238 -12.46 -6.55 -17.78
N SER A 239 -12.55 -7.48 -18.73
CA SER A 239 -13.73 -7.67 -19.59
C SER A 239 -14.61 -8.83 -19.15
N ASN A 240 -14.10 -9.76 -18.33
CA ASN A 240 -14.87 -10.85 -17.78
C ASN A 240 -15.64 -10.41 -16.52
N ASN A 241 -16.96 -10.62 -16.52
CA ASN A 241 -17.83 -10.26 -15.38
C ASN A 241 -17.85 -11.31 -14.26
N ASP A 242 -17.38 -12.53 -14.54
CA ASP A 242 -17.29 -13.61 -13.57
C ASP A 242 -16.07 -13.44 -12.64
N VAL A 243 -15.13 -12.60 -13.08
CA VAL A 243 -13.92 -12.21 -12.37
C VAL A 243 -14.15 -10.90 -11.61
N GLN A 244 -13.86 -10.89 -10.31
CA GLN A 244 -14.01 -9.71 -9.46
C GLN A 244 -12.69 -9.29 -8.82
N PRO A 245 -12.09 -8.17 -9.27
CA PRO A 245 -10.91 -7.64 -8.60
C PRO A 245 -11.27 -7.14 -7.21
N ARG A 246 -10.36 -7.30 -6.26
CA ARG A 246 -10.53 -6.79 -4.90
C ARG A 246 -9.27 -6.05 -4.47
N ALA A 247 -9.48 -4.95 -3.74
CA ALA A 247 -8.40 -4.22 -3.07
C ALA A 247 -7.95 -5.01 -1.84
N ALA A 248 -7.31 -6.16 -2.07
CA ALA A 248 -6.76 -7.01 -1.04
C ALA A 248 -5.56 -7.78 -1.61
N ILE A 249 -4.61 -8.10 -0.74
CA ILE A 249 -3.45 -8.94 -1.04
C ILE A 249 -3.77 -10.36 -0.59
N ARG A 250 -3.48 -11.38 -1.40
CA ARG A 250 -3.59 -12.78 -0.96
C ARG A 250 -2.59 -13.04 0.16
N ASN A 251 -3.01 -13.72 1.21
CA ASN A 251 -2.13 -14.10 2.30
C ASN A 251 -2.14 -15.61 2.51
N THR A 252 -0.95 -16.18 2.67
CA THR A 252 -0.72 -17.63 2.78
C THR A 252 -1.20 -18.19 4.12
N ASN A 253 -1.55 -17.33 5.07
CA ASN A 253 -2.19 -17.73 6.32
C ASN A 253 -3.63 -18.22 6.05
N PRO A 254 -3.95 -19.49 6.33
CA PRO A 254 -5.28 -20.05 6.08
C PRO A 254 -6.40 -19.40 6.90
N LEU A 255 -6.06 -18.67 7.98
CA LEU A 255 -7.00 -17.94 8.83
C LEU A 255 -7.30 -16.53 8.31
N PHE A 256 -6.39 -15.97 7.50
CA PHE A 256 -6.51 -14.64 6.92
C PHE A 256 -6.08 -14.71 5.46
N THR A 257 -6.89 -15.36 4.62
CA THR A 257 -6.54 -15.59 3.21
C THR A 257 -6.44 -14.30 2.39
N GLU A 258 -6.92 -13.17 2.93
CA GLU A 258 -6.92 -11.85 2.29
C GLU A 258 -6.50 -10.77 3.29
N LEU A 259 -5.58 -9.90 2.90
CA LEU A 259 -5.21 -8.66 3.58
C LEU A 259 -5.85 -7.49 2.85
N PHE A 260 -6.94 -6.95 3.38
CA PHE A 260 -7.63 -5.84 2.76
C PHE A 260 -6.74 -4.59 2.69
N ILE A 261 -6.62 -4.04 1.49
CA ILE A 261 -5.98 -2.74 1.25
C ILE A 261 -7.05 -1.68 1.51
N LYS A 262 -6.93 -0.97 2.64
CA LYS A 262 -7.63 0.29 2.88
C LYS A 262 -6.67 1.43 2.53
N ASP A 263 -7.13 2.35 1.69
CA ASP A 263 -6.40 3.54 1.21
C ASP A 263 -5.10 3.25 0.45
N GLY A 264 -5.18 3.29 -0.89
CA GLY A 264 -4.02 3.27 -1.80
C GLY A 264 -4.05 4.47 -2.73
N HIS A 265 -3.06 5.37 -2.59
CA HIS A 265 -2.80 6.45 -3.55
C HIS A 265 -1.64 6.08 -4.46
N ALA A 266 -1.77 6.43 -5.75
CA ALA A 266 -0.82 6.07 -6.80
C ALA A 266 0.57 6.69 -6.56
N GLY A 267 1.60 5.83 -6.67
CA GLY A 267 3.00 6.15 -6.52
C GLY A 267 3.69 5.12 -5.63
N VAL A 268 4.07 3.98 -6.22
CA VAL A 268 4.84 2.85 -5.64
C VAL A 268 4.89 2.87 -4.10
N HIS A 269 3.87 2.30 -3.46
CA HIS A 269 3.80 2.23 -2.00
C HIS A 269 3.50 0.82 -1.52
N LEU A 270 4.48 0.27 -0.79
CA LEU A 270 4.33 -0.87 0.10
C LEU A 270 3.09 -0.67 1.00
N CYS A 271 2.20 -1.65 0.99
CA CYS A 271 0.98 -1.66 1.78
C CYS A 271 1.33 -1.81 3.27
N ALA A 272 0.84 -0.88 4.10
CA ALA A 272 0.77 -1.07 5.54
C ALA A 272 -0.63 -1.61 5.89
N PRO A 273 -0.78 -2.85 6.37
CA PRO A 273 -2.06 -3.34 6.86
C PRO A 273 -2.45 -2.59 8.14
N GLN A 274 -3.61 -1.92 8.14
CA GLN A 274 -4.22 -1.39 9.37
C GLN A 274 -5.20 -2.42 9.95
N THR A 275 -4.94 -2.86 11.18
CA THR A 275 -5.96 -3.38 12.08
C THR A 275 -6.61 -2.20 12.80
N SER A 276 -7.93 -2.02 12.60
CA SER A 276 -8.72 -1.03 13.31
C SER A 276 -8.99 -1.48 14.75
N LEU A 277 -8.66 -0.64 15.73
CA LEU A 277 -9.32 -0.59 17.03
C LEU A 277 -10.53 0.35 16.95
#